data_AF-A0A0L0FBV6-F1
#
_entry.id   AF-A0A0L0FBV6-F1
#
_cell.length_a   1.000
_cell.length_b   1.000
_cell.length_c   1.000
_cell.angle_alpha   90.00
_cell.angle_beta   90.00
_cell.angle_gamma   90.00
#
_symmetry.space_group_name_H-M   'P 1'
#
loop_
_entity.id
_entity.type
_entity.pdbx_description
1 polymer ?
#
loop_
_entity_poly.entity_id
_entity_poly.type
_entity_poly.pdbx_seq_one_letter_code
_entity_poly.pdbx_strand_id
1 'polypeptide(L)'
;AYAHITYVTIYDCNESAANETEIIPASVKGLIETTANTSIANSNFANCTGQFLSGIYTTASVAVYYSEFFNLTSTDDHSGGAAINAKGAVYATDSLFHSNSAAMGGAVWAQLTPMLSYCEFINNTATKQSQVCVL
;
A
#
# COMPACT_ATOMS: atom_id res chain seq x y z
N ALA A 1 -9.71 -3.66 19.47
CA ALA A 1 -8.89 -2.44 19.55
C ALA A 1 -8.15 -2.29 18.22
N TYR A 2 -8.06 -1.07 17.68
CA TYR A 2 -7.27 -0.82 16.48
C TYR A 2 -5.82 -0.53 16.88
N ALA A 3 -4.86 -1.05 16.13
CA ALA A 3 -3.53 -0.45 16.12
C ALA A 3 -3.66 0.90 15.40
N HIS A 4 -3.30 2.00 16.06
CA HIS A 4 -3.42 3.34 15.50
C HIS A 4 -2.04 3.87 15.14
N ILE A 5 -1.81 4.11 13.85
CA ILE A 5 -0.58 4.66 13.29
C ILE A 5 -0.94 6.06 12.79
N THR A 6 -0.50 7.09 13.52
CA THR A 6 -0.92 8.48 13.25
C THR A 6 -0.07 9.17 12.19
N TYR A 7 1.16 8.70 11.97
CA TYR A 7 2.10 9.26 11.01
C TYR A 7 3.23 8.26 10.74
N VAL A 8 3.43 7.90 9.47
CA VAL A 8 4.59 7.13 8.99
C VAL A 8 5.09 7.79 7.72
N THR A 9 6.39 8.03 7.64
CA THR A 9 7.03 8.52 6.43
C THR A 9 8.13 7.56 6.04
N ILE A 10 7.96 6.89 4.91
CA ILE A 10 8.95 5.98 4.34
C ILE A 10 9.29 6.51 2.96
N TYR A 11 10.44 7.18 2.87
CA TYR A 11 11.02 7.62 1.60
C TYR A 11 12.13 6.65 1.21
N ASP A 12 12.08 6.17 -0.05
CA ASP A 12 13.18 5.51 -0.74
C ASP A 12 13.76 4.29 -0.01
N CYS A 13 13.01 3.19 -0.02
CA CYS A 13 13.49 1.92 0.53
C CYS A 13 14.64 1.28 -0.28
N ASN A 14 15.00 1.87 -1.43
CA ASN A 14 16.04 1.37 -2.31
C ASN A 14 17.39 2.08 -2.08
N GLU A 15 17.39 3.27 -1.48
CA GLU A 15 18.57 3.81 -0.80
C GLU A 15 18.70 3.20 0.61
N SER A 16 19.95 3.01 1.05
CA SER A 16 20.27 2.63 2.44
C SER A 16 19.77 3.74 3.38
N ALA A 17 18.51 3.69 3.78
CA ALA A 17 17.83 4.81 4.40
C ALA A 17 18.49 5.25 5.72
N ALA A 18 18.95 6.50 5.70
CA ALA A 18 19.27 7.26 6.89
C ALA A 18 17.99 7.97 7.35
N ASN A 19 17.63 7.69 8.60
CA ASN A 19 16.67 8.39 9.46
C ASN A 19 15.15 8.16 9.29
N GLU A 20 14.66 7.48 10.34
CA GLU A 20 13.35 7.56 11.00
C GLU A 20 12.27 6.54 10.60
N THR A 21 11.96 5.68 11.59
CA THR A 21 10.90 4.66 11.70
C THR A 21 10.97 3.45 10.77
N GLU A 22 11.66 2.42 11.29
CA GLU A 22 11.55 0.98 10.95
C GLU A 22 11.37 0.64 9.47
N ILE A 23 12.47 0.73 8.73
CA ILE A 23 12.61 0.13 7.40
C ILE A 23 12.57 -1.39 7.57
N ILE A 24 11.44 -2.01 7.22
CA ILE A 24 11.39 -3.46 7.11
C ILE A 24 12.01 -3.83 5.75
N PRO A 25 13.13 -4.58 5.69
CA PRO A 25 13.81 -4.89 4.44
C PRO A 25 12.86 -5.57 3.44
N ALA A 26 13.10 -5.37 2.15
CA ALA A 26 12.28 -5.79 0.99
C ALA A 26 11.99 -7.32 0.86
N SER A 27 12.28 -8.11 1.90
CA SER A 27 11.88 -9.51 2.09
C SER A 27 10.50 -9.67 2.76
N VAL A 28 9.79 -8.58 3.05
CA VAL A 28 8.48 -8.59 3.74
C VAL A 28 7.37 -8.13 2.78
N LYS A 29 6.15 -8.67 2.97
CA LYS A 29 5.03 -8.48 2.03
C LYS A 29 4.50 -7.03 1.99
N GLY A 30 4.93 -6.19 2.93
CA GLY A 30 4.75 -4.76 2.82
C GLY A 30 5.62 -3.94 3.76
N LEU A 31 5.64 -2.63 3.53
CA LEU A 31 6.31 -1.65 4.40
C LEU A 31 5.66 -1.60 5.78
N ILE A 32 4.33 -1.81 5.81
CA ILE A 32 3.57 -2.14 7.02
C ILE A 32 2.92 -3.51 6.82
N GLU A 33 3.22 -4.47 7.70
CA GLU A 33 2.50 -5.74 7.78
C GLU A 33 1.69 -5.81 9.09
N THR A 34 0.38 -6.02 8.98
CA THR A 34 -0.51 -6.07 10.16
C THR A 34 -1.57 -7.14 10.06
N THR A 35 -1.83 -7.83 11.17
CA THR A 35 -2.88 -8.84 11.34
C THR A 35 -4.02 -8.37 12.25
N ALA A 36 -3.91 -7.15 12.79
CA ALA A 36 -4.95 -6.50 13.57
C ALA A 36 -5.59 -5.37 12.76
N ASN A 37 -6.83 -5.03 13.10
CA ASN A 37 -7.47 -3.88 12.49
C ASN A 37 -6.61 -2.63 12.74
N THR A 38 -6.28 -1.91 11.68
CA THR A 38 -5.28 -0.83 11.74
C THR A 38 -5.81 0.43 11.06
N SER A 39 -5.55 1.58 11.65
CA SER A 39 -5.82 2.88 11.02
C SER A 39 -4.50 3.62 10.80
N ILE A 40 -4.28 4.08 9.57
CA ILE A 40 -3.11 4.84 9.14
C ILE A 40 -3.60 6.20 8.67
N ALA A 41 -2.96 7.27 9.12
CA ALA A 41 -3.28 8.62 8.70
C ALA A 41 -2.01 9.44 8.46
N ASN A 42 -2.12 10.47 7.61
CA ASN A 42 -1.05 11.46 7.39
C ASN A 42 0.31 10.85 7.03
N SER A 43 0.31 9.78 6.23
CA SER A 43 1.52 9.02 5.94
C SER A 43 1.96 9.18 4.49
N ASN A 44 3.27 9.09 4.23
CA ASN A 44 3.84 9.05 2.89
C ASN A 44 4.65 7.76 2.70
N PHE A 45 4.36 7.02 1.64
CA PHE A 45 5.08 5.83 1.22
C PHE A 45 5.59 6.03 -0.20
N ALA A 46 6.91 6.08 -0.39
CA ALA A 46 7.48 6.49 -1.66
C ALA A 46 8.69 5.67 -2.11
N ASN A 47 8.79 5.44 -3.42
CA ASN A 47 10.01 4.99 -4.11
C ASN A 47 10.55 3.64 -3.60
N CYS A 48 9.67 2.67 -3.36
CA CYS A 48 10.07 1.35 -2.87
C CYS A 48 9.79 0.28 -3.92
N THR A 49 10.77 -0.61 -4.14
CA THR A 49 10.63 -1.75 -5.05
C THR A 49 11.00 -3.03 -4.31
N GLY A 50 10.18 -4.07 -4.46
CA GLY A 50 10.49 -5.37 -3.84
C GLY A 50 9.70 -6.50 -4.47
N GLN A 51 10.13 -7.74 -4.23
CA GLN A 51 9.49 -8.92 -4.79
C GLN A 51 8.01 -8.94 -4.41
N PHE A 52 7.68 -8.94 -3.11
CA PHE A 52 6.30 -8.99 -2.64
C PHE A 52 5.79 -7.64 -2.10
N LEU A 53 6.42 -6.54 -2.49
CA LEU A 53 6.19 -5.24 -1.85
C LEU A 53 4.76 -4.75 -2.00
N SER A 54 4.18 -4.35 -0.87
CA SER A 54 3.01 -3.48 -0.79
C SER A 54 3.34 -2.33 0.18
N GLY A 55 2.80 -1.13 0.03
CA GLY A 55 2.88 -0.11 1.08
C GLY A 55 2.31 -0.65 2.41
N ILE A 56 1.14 -1.28 2.31
CA ILE A 56 0.45 -1.95 3.41
C ILE A 56 0.05 -3.36 2.97
N TYR A 57 0.45 -4.36 3.75
CA TYR A 57 -0.05 -5.73 3.65
C TYR A 57 -0.84 -6.08 4.91
N THR A 58 -2.08 -6.56 4.74
CA THR A 58 -2.89 -6.96 5.89
C THR A 58 -3.84 -8.12 5.62
N THR A 59 -4.03 -8.96 6.65
CA THR A 59 -5.12 -9.96 6.69
C THR A 59 -6.35 -9.47 7.44
N ALA A 60 -6.28 -8.30 8.08
CA ALA A 60 -7.36 -7.68 8.83
C ALA A 60 -7.87 -6.43 8.08
N SER A 61 -8.77 -5.65 8.70
CA SER A 61 -9.28 -4.43 8.08
C SER A 61 -8.29 -3.28 8.24
N VAL A 62 -8.14 -2.45 7.21
CA VAL A 62 -7.32 -1.24 7.24
C VAL A 62 -8.14 -0.01 6.87
N ALA A 63 -7.92 1.06 7.62
CA ALA A 63 -8.42 2.39 7.30
C ALA A 63 -7.25 3.33 7.01
N VAL A 64 -7.30 4.06 5.89
CA VAL A 64 -6.24 4.96 5.42
C VAL A 64 -6.82 6.35 5.18
N TYR A 65 -6.18 7.37 5.73
CA TYR A 65 -6.66 8.75 5.64
C TYR A 65 -5.52 9.70 5.30
N TYR A 66 -5.76 10.72 4.47
CA TYR A 66 -4.78 11.81 4.27
C TYR A 66 -3.37 11.33 3.93
N SER A 67 -3.24 10.25 3.16
CA SER A 67 -1.96 9.57 2.92
C SER A 67 -1.61 9.52 1.44
N GLU A 68 -0.33 9.44 1.14
CA GLU A 68 0.21 9.35 -0.21
C GLU A 68 0.99 8.05 -0.40
N PHE A 69 0.73 7.38 -1.52
CA PHE A 69 1.46 6.21 -1.99
C PHE A 69 1.99 6.48 -3.38
N PHE A 70 3.32 6.63 -3.48
CA PHE A 70 4.00 7.05 -4.68
C PHE A 70 5.04 6.04 -5.12
N ASN A 71 5.01 5.64 -6.39
CA ASN A 71 6.09 4.87 -7.00
C ASN A 71 6.47 3.60 -6.21
N LEU A 72 5.45 2.88 -5.73
CA LEU A 72 5.61 1.58 -5.11
C LEU A 72 5.51 0.50 -6.18
N THR A 73 6.51 -0.38 -6.24
CA THR A 73 6.58 -1.42 -7.27
C THR A 73 6.75 -2.81 -6.65
N SER A 74 5.79 -3.70 -6.93
CA SER A 74 5.97 -5.12 -6.71
C SER A 74 6.48 -5.80 -7.98
N THR A 75 7.55 -6.59 -7.86
CA THR A 75 8.12 -7.34 -8.99
C THR A 75 7.65 -8.79 -9.05
N ASP A 76 6.90 -9.26 -8.06
CA ASP A 76 6.29 -10.59 -8.09
C ASP A 76 5.04 -10.60 -8.98
N ASP A 77 4.99 -11.65 -9.78
CA ASP A 77 3.97 -11.87 -10.80
C ASP A 77 2.61 -12.31 -10.25
N HIS A 78 2.50 -12.54 -8.93
CA HIS A 78 1.29 -12.90 -8.19
C HIS A 78 0.99 -11.90 -7.06
N SER A 79 1.65 -10.74 -7.08
CA SER A 79 1.44 -9.67 -6.10
C SER A 79 0.05 -9.03 -6.21
N GLY A 80 -0.47 -8.61 -5.06
CA GLY A 80 -1.63 -7.72 -4.96
C GLY A 80 -1.25 -6.28 -5.32
N GLY A 81 -1.93 -5.27 -4.76
CA GLY A 81 -1.70 -3.87 -5.07
C GLY A 81 -0.42 -3.36 -4.42
N ALA A 82 0.36 -2.56 -5.16
CA ALA A 82 1.65 -2.09 -4.68
C ALA A 82 1.55 -1.10 -3.52
N ALA A 83 0.43 -0.41 -3.37
CA ALA A 83 0.15 0.47 -2.23
C ALA A 83 -0.56 -0.28 -1.11
N ILE A 84 -1.64 -0.99 -1.43
CA ILE A 84 -2.43 -1.75 -0.44
C ILE A 84 -2.72 -3.14 -0.98
N ASN A 85 -2.39 -4.15 -0.18
CA ASN A 85 -2.77 -5.54 -0.39
C ASN A 85 -3.49 -6.05 0.87
N ALA A 86 -4.82 -6.17 0.77
CA ALA A 86 -5.66 -6.47 1.92
C ALA A 86 -6.58 -7.67 1.68
N LYS A 87 -6.61 -8.59 2.64
CA LYS A 87 -7.64 -9.64 2.70
C LYS A 87 -8.88 -9.22 3.49
N GLY A 88 -8.74 -8.27 4.41
CA GLY A 88 -9.86 -7.65 5.12
C GLY A 88 -10.44 -6.44 4.37
N ALA A 89 -11.33 -5.71 5.05
CA ALA A 89 -11.94 -4.51 4.46
C ALA A 89 -10.93 -3.37 4.33
N VAL A 90 -11.04 -2.63 3.23
CA VAL A 90 -10.24 -1.42 2.97
C VAL A 90 -11.16 -0.22 2.99
N TYR A 91 -10.84 0.74 3.84
CA TYR A 91 -11.44 2.07 3.85
C TYR A 91 -10.34 3.07 3.53
N ALA A 92 -10.47 3.84 2.46
CA ALA A 92 -9.53 4.91 2.15
C ALA A 92 -10.27 6.21 1.89
N THR A 93 -9.79 7.30 2.49
CA THR A 93 -10.35 8.63 2.28
C THR A 93 -9.27 9.69 2.13
N ASP A 94 -9.53 10.69 1.29
CA ASP A 94 -8.65 11.86 1.09
C ASP A 94 -7.18 11.45 0.87
N SER A 95 -6.94 10.42 0.05
CA SER A 95 -5.62 9.81 -0.12
C SER A 95 -5.25 9.72 -1.60
N LEU A 96 -3.96 9.86 -1.89
CA LEU A 96 -3.40 9.88 -3.24
C LEU A 96 -2.60 8.60 -3.51
N PHE A 97 -2.94 7.91 -4.59
CA PHE A 97 -2.24 6.71 -5.07
C PHE A 97 -1.74 6.98 -6.47
N HIS A 98 -0.42 7.10 -6.66
CA HIS A 98 0.11 7.39 -7.98
C HIS A 98 1.42 6.70 -8.34
N SER A 99 1.55 6.40 -9.63
CA SER A 99 2.71 5.72 -10.22
C SER A 99 3.03 4.37 -9.57
N ASN A 100 2.04 3.69 -8.99
CA ASN A 100 2.23 2.39 -8.34
C ASN A 100 2.06 1.25 -9.34
N SER A 101 2.88 0.21 -9.24
CA SER A 101 2.89 -0.90 -10.18
C SER A 101 2.91 -2.25 -9.48
N ALA A 102 1.98 -3.13 -9.82
CA ALA A 102 1.97 -4.52 -9.35
C ALA A 102 1.25 -5.46 -10.33
N ALA A 103 1.29 -6.77 -10.07
CA ALA A 103 0.63 -7.73 -10.92
C ALA A 103 -0.90 -7.56 -10.92
N MET A 104 -1.49 -7.27 -9.75
CA MET A 104 -2.93 -7.11 -9.58
C MET A 104 -3.27 -5.78 -8.92
N GLY A 105 -4.33 -5.11 -9.39
CA GLY A 105 -4.86 -3.90 -8.74
C GLY A 105 -4.02 -2.62 -8.88
N GLY A 106 -2.80 -2.70 -9.41
CA GLY A 106 -1.88 -1.58 -9.64
C GLY A 106 -1.44 -0.91 -8.35
N ALA A 107 -2.31 -0.06 -7.79
CA ALA A 107 -2.16 0.51 -6.45
C ALA A 107 -2.82 -0.35 -5.37
N VAL A 108 -4.10 -0.70 -5.53
CA VAL A 108 -4.89 -1.32 -4.46
C VAL A 108 -5.44 -2.65 -4.94
N TRP A 109 -5.19 -3.68 -4.15
CA TRP A 109 -5.85 -4.97 -4.27
C TRP A 109 -6.51 -5.30 -2.94
N ALA A 110 -7.79 -5.63 -2.99
CA ALA A 110 -8.56 -6.01 -1.84
C ALA A 110 -9.42 -7.23 -2.16
N GLN A 111 -9.43 -8.21 -1.27
CA GLN A 111 -10.30 -9.39 -1.39
C GLN A 111 -11.78 -9.03 -1.23
N LEU A 112 -12.07 -8.00 -0.43
CA LEU A 112 -13.40 -7.42 -0.26
C LEU A 112 -13.51 -6.13 -1.06
N THR A 113 -14.73 -5.72 -1.43
CA THR A 113 -14.96 -4.45 -2.12
C THR A 113 -14.44 -3.29 -1.27
N PRO A 114 -13.46 -2.50 -1.77
CA PRO A 114 -12.92 -1.38 -1.02
C PRO A 114 -13.91 -0.21 -1.01
N MET A 115 -13.96 0.52 0.12
CA MET A 115 -14.68 1.79 0.23
C MET A 115 -13.68 2.93 0.08
N LEU A 116 -13.68 3.57 -1.09
CA LEU A 116 -12.76 4.64 -1.46
C LEU A 116 -13.56 5.94 -1.62
N SER A 117 -13.19 7.01 -0.96
CA SER A 117 -13.92 8.28 -1.00
C SER A 117 -12.97 9.47 -1.00
N TYR A 118 -13.07 10.33 -2.01
CA TYR A 118 -12.11 11.44 -2.21
C TYR A 118 -10.66 10.95 -2.38
N CYS A 119 -10.48 9.78 -2.97
CA CYS A 119 -9.16 9.28 -3.34
C CYS A 119 -8.85 9.58 -4.80
N GLU A 120 -7.59 9.87 -5.08
CA GLU A 120 -7.08 10.06 -6.43
C GLU A 120 -6.17 8.88 -6.82
N PHE A 121 -6.37 8.37 -8.04
CA PHE A 121 -5.59 7.30 -8.63
C PHE A 121 -5.00 7.79 -9.95
N ILE A 122 -3.67 7.91 -10.02
CA ILE A 122 -2.99 8.51 -11.17
C ILE A 122 -1.85 7.59 -11.64
N ASN A 123 -1.87 7.17 -12.90
CA ASN A 123 -0.80 6.36 -13.51
C ASN A 123 -0.47 5.07 -12.73
N ASN A 124 -1.47 4.37 -12.19
CA ASN A 124 -1.22 3.08 -11.53
C ASN A 124 -1.31 1.95 -12.56
N THR A 125 -0.39 1.00 -12.49
CA THR A 125 -0.24 -0.04 -13.51
C THR A 125 -0.46 -1.43 -12.93
N ALA A 126 -1.52 -2.11 -13.37
CA ALA A 126 -1.69 -3.55 -13.16
C ALA A 126 -1.14 -4.31 -14.38
N THR A 127 -0.11 -5.14 -14.19
CA THR A 127 0.52 -5.87 -15.31
C THR A 127 -0.23 -7.13 -15.74
N LYS A 128 -1.16 -7.64 -14.90
CA LYS A 128 -2.06 -8.76 -15.23
C LYS A 128 -3.52 -8.33 -15.12
N GLN A 129 -4.37 -8.93 -15.97
CA GLN A 129 -5.83 -8.79 -15.86
C GLN A 129 -6.30 -9.43 -14.54
N SER A 130 -6.59 -8.62 -13.53
CA SER A 130 -7.12 -9.09 -12.25
C SER A 130 -8.42 -8.37 -11.90
N GLN A 131 -9.31 -9.10 -11.22
CA GLN A 131 -10.60 -8.59 -10.76
C GLN A 131 -10.36 -7.59 -9.62
N VAL A 132 -10.74 -6.31 -9.86
CA VAL A 132 -10.86 -5.18 -8.89
C VAL A 132 -9.52 -4.61 -8.36
N CYS A 133 -9.20 -3.30 -8.31
CA CYS A 133 -9.51 -2.02 -9.01
C CYS A 133 -8.37 -1.07 -8.55
N VAL A 134 -7.56 -0.37 -9.36
CA VAL A 134 -7.83 0.79 -10.26
C VAL A 134 -6.61 0.96 -11.22
N LEU A 135 -6.85 1.26 -12.50
CA LEU A 135 -5.88 1.82 -13.45
C LEU A 135 -5.69 3.33 -13.19
#